data_AF-K1WVG2-F1
#
_entry.id   AF-K1WVG2-F1
#
_cell.length_a   1.000
_cell.length_b   1.000
_cell.length_c   1.000
_cell.angle_alpha   90.00
_cell.angle_beta   90.00
_cell.angle_gamma   90.00
#
_symmetry.space_group_name_H-M   'P 1'
#
loop_
_entity.id
_entity.type
_entity.pdbx_description
1 polymer ?
#
loop_
_entity_poly.entity_id
_entity_poly.type
_entity_poly.pdbx_seq_one_letter_code
_entity_poly.pdbx_strand_id
1 'polypeptide(L)'
;MSTQGPPADAKTAQAAALHEIEAAQRRKRALEMSLANIEAQIAATEAVYLDETHTTGNVLKGFESYLKPPGTHHRRRADAEEERLFSGSSVKLQPVEHR
;
A
#
# COMPACT_ATOMS: atom_id res chain seq x y z
N MET A 1 -52.74 27.11 -7.20
CA MET A 1 -51.48 26.39 -7.47
C MET A 1 -50.70 26.32 -6.16
N SER A 2 -50.95 25.32 -5.30
CA SER A 2 -50.24 25.18 -4.02
C SER A 2 -48.94 24.42 -4.22
N THR A 3 -47.82 25.13 -4.17
CA THR A 3 -46.49 24.55 -4.03
C THR A 3 -46.30 24.14 -2.58
N GLN A 4 -46.79 22.96 -2.18
CA GLN A 4 -46.35 22.34 -0.94
C GLN A 4 -44.88 21.95 -1.13
N GLY A 5 -43.99 22.70 -0.48
CA GLY A 5 -42.57 22.35 -0.40
C GLY A 5 -42.39 20.97 0.23
N PRO A 6 -41.21 20.34 0.04
CA PRO A 6 -40.99 18.96 0.47
C PRO A 6 -41.31 18.80 1.97
N PRO A 7 -41.93 17.67 2.37
CA PRO A 7 -42.32 17.42 3.75
C PRO A 7 -41.12 17.61 4.67
N ALA A 8 -41.33 18.19 5.85
CA ALA A 8 -40.25 18.53 6.79
C ALA A 8 -39.32 17.34 7.09
N ASP A 9 -39.87 16.14 7.07
CA ASP A 9 -39.14 14.87 7.20
C ASP A 9 -38.15 14.63 6.06
N ALA A 10 -38.51 14.98 4.82
CA ALA A 10 -37.62 14.83 3.66
C ALA A 10 -36.44 15.80 3.71
N LYS A 11 -36.65 17.04 4.17
CA LYS A 11 -35.55 18.01 4.36
C LYS A 11 -34.61 17.57 5.48
N THR A 12 -35.16 17.03 6.56
CA THR A 12 -34.37 16.52 7.70
C THR A 12 -33.57 15.28 7.29
N ALA A 13 -34.18 14.35 6.57
CA ALA A 13 -33.51 13.18 6.02
C ALA A 13 -32.39 13.56 5.04
N GLN A 14 -32.62 14.56 4.18
CA GLN A 14 -31.61 15.08 3.26
C GLN A 14 -30.43 15.71 4.01
N ALA A 15 -30.69 16.51 5.05
CA ALA A 15 -29.63 17.10 5.87
C ALA A 15 -28.80 16.03 6.61
N ALA A 16 -29.46 14.99 7.14
CA ALA A 16 -28.78 13.86 7.78
C ALA A 16 -27.89 13.10 6.77
N ALA A 17 -28.40 12.82 5.56
CA ALA A 17 -27.64 12.17 4.50
C ALA A 17 -26.41 12.99 4.07
N LEU A 18 -26.54 14.32 3.97
CA LEU A 18 -25.41 15.20 3.64
C LEU A 18 -24.32 15.15 4.72
N HIS A 19 -24.72 15.18 5.99
CA HIS A 19 -23.78 15.07 7.11
C HIS A 19 -23.07 13.70 7.13
N GLU A 20 -23.79 12.62 6.84
CA GLU A 20 -23.21 11.27 6.73
C GLU A 20 -22.20 11.18 5.58
N ILE A 21 -22.53 11.75 4.41
CA ILE A 21 -21.61 11.82 3.26
C ILE A 21 -20.34 12.60 3.65
N GLU A 22 -20.46 13.74 4.33
CA GLU A 22 -19.31 14.52 4.76
C GLU A 22 -18.43 13.75 5.75
N ALA A 23 -19.04 13.02 6.69
CA ALA A 23 -18.32 12.16 7.61
C ALA A 23 -17.61 11.00 6.89
N ALA A 24 -18.29 10.35 5.93
CA ALA A 24 -17.71 9.28 5.12
C ALA A 24 -16.52 9.77 4.28
N GLN A 25 -16.64 10.95 3.67
CA GLN A 25 -15.54 11.57 2.91
C GLN A 25 -14.35 11.92 3.80
N ARG A 26 -14.58 12.43 5.01
CA ARG A 26 -13.50 12.68 5.99
C ARG A 26 -12.78 11.39 6.37
N ARG A 27 -13.53 10.32 6.67
CA ARG A 27 -12.97 9.00 6.99
C ARG A 27 -12.17 8.43 5.81
N LYS A 28 -12.71 8.52 4.60
CA LYS A 28 -12.01 8.09 3.38
C LYS A 28 -10.65 8.78 3.25
N ARG A 29 -10.59 10.11 3.36
CA ARG A 29 -9.32 10.87 3.28
C ARG A 29 -8.31 10.44 4.35
N ALA A 30 -8.78 10.21 5.58
CA ALA A 30 -7.90 9.75 6.66
C ALA A 30 -7.31 8.36 6.37
N LEU A 31 -8.12 7.44 5.85
CA LEU A 31 -7.66 6.11 5.44
C LEU A 31 -6.69 6.16 4.26
N GLU A 32 -6.94 7.02 3.27
CA GLU A 32 -6.04 7.22 2.13
C GLU A 32 -4.66 7.72 2.59
N MET A 33 -4.62 8.68 3.53
CA MET A 33 -3.37 9.16 4.12
C MET A 33 -2.65 8.07 4.91
N SER A 34 -3.39 7.31 5.72
CA SER A 34 -2.82 6.19 6.49
C SER A 34 -2.25 5.12 5.57
N LEU A 35 -2.96 4.77 4.49
CA LEU A 35 -2.53 3.79 3.51
C LEU A 35 -1.23 4.24 2.84
N ALA A 36 -1.17 5.48 2.36
CA ALA A 36 0.02 6.03 1.72
C ALA A 36 1.24 6.02 2.66
N ASN A 37 1.04 6.31 3.95
CA ASN A 37 2.11 6.25 4.94
C ASN A 37 2.63 4.82 5.18
N ILE A 38 1.72 3.85 5.29
CA ILE A 38 2.07 2.44 5.45
C ILE A 38 2.81 1.92 4.22
N GLU A 39 2.33 2.25 3.03
CA GLU A 39 2.97 1.89 1.76
C GLU A 39 4.40 2.43 1.66
N ALA A 40 4.62 3.70 2.06
CA ALA A 40 5.96 4.28 2.12
C ALA A 40 6.86 3.57 3.14
N GLN A 41 6.31 3.21 4.31
CA GLN A 41 7.05 2.47 5.34
C GLN A 41 7.46 1.07 4.86
N ILE A 42 6.55 0.36 4.17
CA ILE A 42 6.83 -0.95 3.56
C ILE A 42 7.98 -0.81 2.57
N ALA A 43 7.89 0.12 1.62
CA ALA A 43 8.90 0.30 0.58
C ALA A 43 10.29 0.64 1.16
N ALA A 44 10.34 1.45 2.21
CA ALA A 44 11.58 1.81 2.90
C ALA A 44 12.17 0.62 3.67
N THR A 45 11.34 -0.10 4.43
CA THR A 45 11.77 -1.28 5.20
C THR A 45 12.27 -2.39 4.30
N GLU A 46 11.56 -2.63 3.20
CA GLU A 46 11.92 -3.62 2.20
C GLU A 46 13.26 -3.30 1.54
N ALA A 47 13.52 -2.02 1.23
CA ALA A 47 14.81 -1.60 0.69
C ALA A 47 15.97 -1.91 1.64
N VAL A 48 15.81 -1.57 2.93
CA VAL A 48 16.83 -1.82 3.97
C VAL A 48 17.04 -3.32 4.15
N TYR A 49 15.96 -4.10 4.26
CA TYR A 49 16.04 -5.55 4.46
C TYR A 49 16.78 -6.25 3.31
N LEU A 50 16.50 -5.89 2.06
CA LEU A 50 17.15 -6.50 0.90
C LEU A 50 18.63 -6.16 0.82
N ASP A 51 19.02 -4.93 1.19
CA ASP A 51 20.42 -4.51 1.22
C ASP A 51 21.21 -5.27 2.28
N GLU A 52 20.66 -5.36 3.50
CA GLU A 52 21.30 -6.05 4.64
C GLU A 52 21.42 -7.57 4.43
N THR A 53 20.44 -8.17 3.76
CA THR A 53 20.34 -9.64 3.64
C THR A 53 20.84 -10.20 2.31
N HIS A 54 21.40 -9.35 1.45
CA HIS A 54 21.83 -9.71 0.10
C HIS A 54 22.80 -10.91 0.05
N THR A 55 23.70 -11.03 1.03
CA THR A 55 24.81 -12.01 1.02
C THR A 55 24.52 -13.27 1.84
N THR A 56 23.81 -13.13 2.96
CA THR A 56 23.57 -14.23 3.90
C THR A 56 22.39 -15.10 3.49
N GLY A 57 21.46 -14.57 2.69
CA GLY A 57 20.20 -15.22 2.35
C GLY A 57 19.02 -14.58 3.06
N ASN A 58 17.83 -14.69 2.46
CA ASN A 58 16.61 -14.04 2.94
C ASN A 58 15.37 -14.81 2.51
N VAL A 59 14.19 -14.33 2.95
CA VAL A 59 12.90 -14.98 2.66
C VAL A 59 12.63 -15.13 1.15
N LEU A 60 13.27 -14.30 0.30
CA LEU A 60 13.08 -14.34 -1.15
C LEU A 60 14.00 -15.35 -1.84
N LYS A 61 15.25 -15.43 -1.40
CA LYS A 61 16.31 -16.21 -2.05
C LYS A 61 16.63 -17.54 -1.35
N GLY A 62 16.08 -17.74 -0.16
CA GLY A 62 16.41 -18.85 0.73
C GLY A 62 17.64 -18.59 1.60
N PHE A 63 17.86 -19.49 2.56
CA PHE A 63 18.90 -19.41 3.60
C PHE A 63 20.05 -20.41 3.36
N GLU A 64 20.14 -20.99 2.17
CA GLU A 64 21.14 -22.01 1.83
C GLU A 64 22.58 -21.47 1.87
N SER A 65 22.74 -20.16 1.73
CA SER A 65 24.04 -19.47 1.85
C SER A 65 24.63 -19.55 3.27
N TYR A 66 23.82 -19.77 4.31
CA TYR A 66 24.31 -19.99 5.68
C TYR A 66 25.12 -21.29 5.81
N LEU A 67 24.92 -22.25 4.90
CA LEU A 67 25.59 -23.56 4.91
C LEU A 67 26.84 -23.59 4.03
N LYS A 68 27.13 -22.51 3.28
CA LYS A 68 28.23 -22.47 2.30
C LYS A 68 29.41 -21.66 2.84
N PRO A 69 30.66 -22.07 2.54
CA PRO A 69 31.84 -21.31 2.91
C PRO A 69 31.81 -19.88 2.35
N PRO A 70 32.24 -18.87 3.12
CA PRO A 70 32.27 -17.47 2.68
C PRO A 70 33.17 -17.33 1.44
N GLY A 71 32.67 -16.68 0.39
CA GLY A 71 33.44 -16.33 -0.82
C GLY A 71 32.97 -16.94 -2.14
N THR A 72 31.94 -17.79 -2.16
CA THR A 72 31.46 -18.47 -3.39
C THR A 72 30.37 -17.72 -4.17
N HIS A 73 29.91 -16.56 -3.69
CA HIS A 73 28.77 -15.86 -4.28
C HIS A 73 29.16 -14.54 -4.94
N HIS A 74 29.54 -14.61 -6.22
CA HIS A 74 29.35 -13.52 -7.18
C HIS A 74 27.99 -13.73 -7.86
N ARG A 75 26.89 -13.37 -7.18
CA ARG A 75 25.62 -13.17 -7.90
C ARG A 75 25.39 -11.68 -8.06
N ARG A 76 25.14 -11.34 -9.32
CA ARG A 76 24.76 -10.02 -9.82
C ARG A 76 23.70 -9.42 -8.92
N ARG A 77 23.76 -8.10 -8.69
CA ARG A 77 22.62 -7.31 -8.20
C ARG A 77 21.41 -7.72 -9.05
N ALA A 78 20.57 -8.61 -8.52
CA ALA A 78 19.35 -9.00 -9.19
C ALA A 78 18.38 -7.83 -9.02
N ASP A 79 17.63 -7.59 -10.08
CA ASP A 79 16.90 -6.35 -10.31
C ASP A 79 16.02 -6.02 -9.11
N ALA A 80 16.34 -4.89 -8.47
CA ALA A 80 15.84 -4.47 -7.16
C ALA A 80 14.32 -4.19 -7.11
N GLU A 81 13.62 -4.44 -8.21
CA GLU A 81 12.19 -4.20 -8.39
C GLU A 81 11.38 -5.52 -8.34
N GLU A 82 11.88 -6.61 -8.95
CA GLU A 82 11.25 -7.94 -8.84
C GLU A 82 11.39 -8.53 -7.42
N GLU A 83 12.41 -8.11 -6.67
CA GLU A 83 12.63 -8.55 -5.29
C GLU A 83 11.72 -7.79 -4.29
N ARG A 84 10.95 -6.79 -4.74
CA ARG A 84 10.06 -6.02 -3.86
C ARG A 84 8.66 -6.63 -3.76
N LEU A 85 8.58 -7.86 -3.28
CA LEU A 85 7.33 -8.61 -3.17
C LEU A 85 6.26 -7.92 -2.30
N PHE A 86 6.66 -7.24 -1.23
CA PHE A 86 5.72 -6.56 -0.34
C PHE A 86 5.17 -5.30 -0.99
N SER A 87 6.02 -4.46 -1.59
CA SER A 87 5.55 -3.30 -2.37
C SER A 87 4.73 -3.73 -3.59
N GLY A 88 5.16 -4.79 -4.31
CA GLY A 88 4.46 -5.34 -5.47
C GLY A 88 3.11 -5.98 -5.16
N SER A 89 2.83 -6.31 -3.89
CA SER A 89 1.52 -6.78 -3.45
C SER A 89 0.44 -5.68 -3.43
N SER A 90 0.85 -4.40 -3.41
CA SER A 90 -0.08 -3.27 -3.54
C SER A 90 -0.19 -2.82 -4.99
N VAL A 91 -1.39 -2.93 -5.55
CA VAL A 91 -1.71 -2.41 -6.90
C VAL A 91 -1.42 -0.90 -7.03
N LYS A 92 -1.44 -0.15 -5.92
CA LYS A 92 -1.10 1.29 -5.90
C LYS A 92 0.39 1.55 -6.18
N LEU A 93 1.26 0.62 -5.81
CA LEU A 93 2.72 0.72 -5.93
C LEU A 93 3.27 -0.11 -7.08
N GLN A 94 2.45 -0.95 -7.72
CA GLN A 94 2.87 -1.66 -8.93
C GLN A 94 3.27 -0.65 -10.02
N PRO A 95 4.42 -0.86 -10.69
CA PRO A 95 4.74 -0.13 -11.91
C PRO A 95 3.57 -0.28 -12.88
N VAL A 96 3.16 0.82 -13.52
CA VAL A 96 2.09 0.80 -14.52
C VAL A 96 2.61 0.06 -15.75
N GLU A 97 2.55 -1.27 -15.71
CA GLU A 97 2.82 -2.10 -16.87
C GLU A 97 1.67 -1.88 -17.86
N HIS A 98 1.95 -1.12 -18.92
CA HIS A 98 1.05 -1.01 -20.06
C HIS A 98 0.84 -2.41 -20.67
N ARG A 99 -0.33 -3.01 -20.43
CA ARG A 99 -0.83 -4.14 -21.20
C ARG A 99 -1.32 -3.71 -22.58
#